data_AF-Q2I698-F1
#
_entry.id   AF-Q2I698-F1
#
_cell.length_a   1.000
_cell.length_b   1.000
_cell.length_c   1.000
_cell.angle_alpha   90.00
_cell.angle_beta   90.00
_cell.angle_gamma   90.00
#
_symmetry.space_group_name_H-M   'P 1'
#
loop_
_entity.id
_entity.type
_entity.pdbx_description
1 polymer ?
#
loop_
_entity_poly.entity_id
_entity_poly.type
_entity_poly.pdbx_seq_one_letter_code
_entity_poly.pdbx_strand_id
1 'polypeptide(L)'
;KVMVANRGEIAIRVFRCCTEMGIRTVSIYSEQDRQQMHRLKADESYLVGKGLPPVAAYLNIPDIIRIATENGVDAVHPGYGFLSERGDFAQAVIDAGIRFVGPTPKAIFQMGDKVAAR
;
A
#
# COMPACT_ATOMS: atom_id res chain seq x y z
N LYS A 1 -8.98 -8.03 -6.28
CA LYS A 1 -9.09 -6.81 -5.47
C LYS A 1 -7.70 -6.19 -5.26
N VAL A 2 -7.59 -4.87 -5.35
CA VAL A 2 -6.34 -4.12 -5.18
C VAL A 2 -6.39 -3.31 -3.90
N MET A 3 -5.38 -3.45 -3.05
CA MET A 3 -5.18 -2.59 -1.89
C MET A 3 -4.23 -1.46 -2.22
N VAL A 4 -4.54 -0.24 -1.77
CA VAL A 4 -3.60 0.87 -1.84
C VAL A 4 -2.95 1.07 -0.47
N ALA A 5 -1.65 0.80 -0.38
CA ALA A 5 -0.85 1.00 0.83
C ALA A 5 -0.41 2.47 0.96
N ASN A 6 -1.38 3.38 0.89
CA ASN A 6 -1.16 4.83 0.94
C ASN A 6 -2.44 5.55 1.43
N ARG A 7 -2.41 6.88 1.48
CA ARG A 7 -3.51 7.75 1.93
C ARG A 7 -3.76 8.90 0.95
N GLY A 8 -4.80 9.68 1.21
CA GLY A 8 -4.99 10.96 0.53
C GLY A 8 -5.33 10.82 -0.96
N GLU A 9 -4.85 11.76 -1.76
CA GLU A 9 -5.25 11.92 -3.16
C GLU A 9 -4.72 10.78 -4.05
N ILE A 10 -3.53 10.26 -3.77
CA ILE A 10 -2.94 9.17 -4.57
C ILE A 10 -3.74 7.88 -4.39
N ALA A 11 -4.22 7.61 -3.17
CA ALA A 11 -5.11 6.48 -2.92
C ALA A 11 -6.41 6.62 -3.74
N ILE A 12 -7.04 7.79 -3.69
CA ILE A 12 -8.26 8.07 -4.49
C ILE A 12 -7.98 7.93 -5.99
N ARG A 13 -6.84 8.41 -6.47
CA ARG A 13 -6.44 8.34 -7.88
C ARG A 13 -6.30 6.90 -8.36
N VAL A 14 -5.73 6.02 -7.54
CA VAL A 14 -5.59 4.60 -7.84
C VAL A 14 -6.93 3.88 -7.75
N PHE A 15 -7.76 4.20 -6.75
CA PHE A 15 -9.11 3.62 -6.65
C PHE A 15 -9.96 3.91 -7.87
N ARG A 16 -9.94 5.15 -8.39
CA ARG A 16 -10.64 5.52 -9.63
C ARG A 16 -10.24 4.62 -10.80
N CYS A 17 -8.94 4.41 -11.01
CA CYS A 17 -8.43 3.54 -12.06
C CYS A 17 -8.88 2.09 -11.87
N CYS A 18 -8.83 1.57 -10.64
CA CYS A 18 -9.32 0.23 -10.35
C CYS A 18 -10.83 0.11 -10.64
N THR A 19 -11.63 1.09 -10.23
CA THR A 19 -13.08 1.11 -10.47
C THR A 19 -13.40 1.14 -11.97
N GLU A 20 -12.70 1.96 -12.75
CA GLU A 20 -12.84 2.00 -14.22
C GLU A 20 -12.54 0.65 -14.88
N MET A 21 -11.66 -0.16 -14.27
CA MET A 21 -11.32 -1.51 -14.72
C MET A 21 -12.19 -2.62 -14.10
N GLY A 22 -13.22 -2.27 -13.31
CA GLY A 22 -14.06 -3.25 -12.62
C GLY A 22 -13.35 -4.00 -11.48
N ILE A 23 -12.25 -3.46 -10.95
CA ILE A 23 -11.45 -4.06 -9.88
C ILE A 23 -11.89 -3.51 -8.52
N ARG A 24 -12.27 -4.41 -7.60
CA ARG A 24 -12.57 -4.09 -6.20
C ARG A 24 -11.36 -3.48 -5.48
N THR A 25 -11.60 -2.48 -4.65
CA THR A 25 -10.60 -1.61 -4.02
C THR A 25 -10.57 -1.76 -2.50
N VAL A 26 -9.38 -1.73 -1.92
CA VAL A 26 -9.15 -1.81 -0.48
C VAL A 26 -8.30 -0.64 -0.02
N SER A 27 -8.78 0.09 0.99
CA SER A 27 -8.07 1.17 1.67
C SER A 27 -7.48 0.69 3.00
N ILE A 28 -6.33 1.25 3.35
CA ILE A 28 -5.86 1.29 4.75
C ILE A 28 -5.93 2.72 5.29
N TYR A 29 -6.12 2.87 6.59
CA TYR A 29 -6.13 4.17 7.25
C TYR A 29 -5.59 4.09 8.68
N SER A 30 -4.89 5.12 9.15
CA SER A 30 -4.49 5.25 10.56
C SER A 30 -5.66 5.75 11.42
N GLU A 31 -5.55 5.68 12.74
CA GLU A 31 -6.64 6.16 13.63
C GLU A 31 -6.97 7.63 13.44
N GLN A 32 -5.96 8.45 13.13
CA GLN A 32 -6.11 9.88 12.89
C GLN A 32 -6.68 10.17 11.49
N ASP A 33 -6.65 9.20 10.59
CA ASP A 33 -7.22 9.30 9.24
C ASP A 33 -8.63 8.68 9.12
N ARG A 34 -9.30 8.35 10.23
CA ARG A 34 -10.66 7.76 10.24
C ARG A 34 -11.69 8.55 9.42
N GLN A 35 -11.53 9.87 9.32
CA GLN A 35 -12.44 10.76 8.60
C GLN A 35 -11.92 11.17 7.21
N GLN A 36 -10.79 10.61 6.75
CA GLN A 36 -10.22 10.99 5.47
C GLN A 36 -11.00 10.42 4.28
N MET A 37 -11.02 11.19 3.20
CA MET A 37 -11.81 10.88 2.00
C MET A 37 -11.39 9.57 1.32
N HIS A 38 -10.10 9.20 1.34
CA HIS A 38 -9.64 7.99 0.65
C HIS A 38 -10.28 6.73 1.22
N ARG A 39 -10.54 6.69 2.53
CA ARG A 39 -11.28 5.61 3.19
C ARG A 39 -12.68 5.43 2.60
N LEU A 40 -13.39 6.53 2.37
CA LEU A 40 -14.76 6.49 1.84
C LEU A 40 -14.84 6.22 0.33
N LYS A 41 -13.71 6.21 -0.36
CA LYS A 41 -13.63 6.02 -1.82
C LYS A 41 -13.23 4.59 -2.23
N ALA A 42 -12.88 3.73 -1.27
CA ALA A 42 -12.62 2.32 -1.51
C ALA A 42 -13.86 1.48 -1.16
N ASP A 43 -13.96 0.28 -1.74
CA ASP A 43 -15.04 -0.68 -1.44
C ASP A 43 -14.92 -1.26 -0.03
N GLU A 44 -13.68 -1.48 0.43
CA GLU A 44 -13.34 -2.01 1.75
C GLU A 44 -12.27 -1.09 2.40
N SER A 45 -12.27 -0.98 3.73
CA SER A 45 -11.32 -0.12 4.44
C SER A 45 -10.96 -0.68 5.81
N TYR A 46 -9.65 -0.74 6.12
CA TYR A 46 -9.14 -1.33 7.35
C TYR A 46 -8.22 -0.40 8.11
N LEU A 47 -8.32 -0.45 9.44
CA LEU A 47 -7.40 0.26 10.33
C LEU A 47 -6.02 -0.40 10.25
N VAL A 48 -4.98 0.40 10.00
CA VAL A 48 -3.57 -0.02 10.03
C VAL A 48 -2.84 0.65 11.19
N GLY A 49 -1.89 -0.07 11.78
CA GLY A 49 -0.99 0.44 12.81
C GLY A 49 -1.73 0.94 14.04
N LYS A 50 -2.71 0.19 14.54
CA LYS A 50 -3.50 0.56 15.72
C LYS A 50 -2.58 0.96 16.89
N GLY A 51 -2.83 2.11 17.49
CA GLY A 51 -2.01 2.66 18.57
C GLY A 51 -0.66 3.28 18.14
N LEU A 52 -0.31 3.27 16.85
CA LEU A 52 0.89 3.94 16.35
C LEU A 52 0.61 5.39 15.96
N PRO A 53 1.64 6.26 15.97
CA PRO A 53 1.56 7.57 15.33
C PRO A 53 1.17 7.45 13.85
N PRO A 54 0.49 8.47 13.27
CA PRO A 54 -0.11 8.38 11.94
C PRO A 54 0.86 7.91 10.86
N VAL A 55 2.07 8.47 10.82
CA VAL A 55 3.09 8.11 9.81
C VAL A 55 3.61 6.69 10.04
N ALA A 56 3.90 6.33 11.29
CA ALA A 56 4.39 5.00 11.64
C ALA A 56 3.39 3.90 11.29
N ALA A 57 2.08 4.20 11.36
CA ALA A 57 1.04 3.28 10.93
C ALA A 57 1.15 2.89 9.45
N TYR A 58 1.40 3.85 8.55
CA TYR A 58 1.58 3.57 7.12
C TYR A 58 2.95 2.99 6.75
N LEU A 59 3.90 2.94 7.71
CA LEU A 59 5.20 2.30 7.55
C LEU A 59 5.23 0.88 8.17
N ASN A 60 4.13 0.43 8.76
CA ASN A 60 4.04 -0.87 9.42
C ASN A 60 3.82 -2.00 8.40
N ILE A 61 4.91 -2.48 7.80
CA ILE A 61 4.89 -3.57 6.81
C ILE A 61 4.14 -4.82 7.33
N PRO A 62 4.46 -5.38 8.53
CA PRO A 62 3.74 -6.56 9.02
C PRO A 62 2.22 -6.41 9.06
N ASP A 63 1.73 -5.26 9.53
CA ASP A 63 0.30 -5.04 9.66
C ASP A 63 -0.38 -4.81 8.29
N ILE A 64 0.30 -4.15 7.35
CA ILE A 64 -0.19 -4.01 5.97
C ILE A 64 -0.31 -5.38 5.30
N ILE A 65 0.71 -6.25 5.43
CA ILE A 65 0.68 -7.60 4.87
C ILE A 65 -0.42 -8.45 5.53
N ARG A 66 -0.59 -8.35 6.85
CA ARG A 66 -1.66 -9.03 7.59
C ARG A 66 -3.03 -8.63 7.05
N ILE A 67 -3.31 -7.32 6.95
CA ILE A 67 -4.57 -6.80 6.39
C ILE A 67 -4.79 -7.32 4.97
N ALA A 68 -3.75 -7.29 4.12
CA ALA A 68 -3.86 -7.75 2.75
C ALA A 68 -4.22 -9.25 2.66
N THR A 69 -3.55 -10.07 3.47
CA THR A 69 -3.72 -11.54 3.48
C THR A 69 -5.09 -11.93 4.04
N GLU A 70 -5.46 -11.42 5.22
CA GLU A 70 -6.74 -11.73 5.87
C GLU A 70 -7.95 -11.34 5.02
N ASN A 71 -7.79 -10.29 4.20
CA ASN A 71 -8.84 -9.79 3.34
C ASN A 71 -8.65 -10.20 1.88
N GLY A 72 -7.85 -11.23 1.56
CA GLY A 72 -7.77 -11.81 0.22
C GLY A 72 -7.37 -10.82 -0.88
N VAL A 73 -6.45 -9.90 -0.61
CA VAL A 73 -5.95 -8.92 -1.57
C VAL A 73 -5.08 -9.58 -2.63
N ASP A 74 -5.35 -9.32 -3.90
CA ASP A 74 -4.61 -9.91 -5.03
C ASP A 74 -3.36 -9.10 -5.43
N ALA A 75 -3.40 -7.78 -5.17
CA ALA A 75 -2.31 -6.87 -5.48
C ALA A 75 -2.27 -5.66 -4.54
N VAL A 76 -1.07 -5.15 -4.27
CA VAL A 76 -0.84 -3.93 -3.49
C VAL A 76 -0.21 -2.86 -4.37
N HIS A 77 -0.85 -1.69 -4.44
CA HIS A 77 -0.31 -0.50 -5.06
C HIS A 77 0.25 0.44 -3.97
N PRO A 78 1.54 0.78 -3.99
CA PRO A 78 2.15 1.56 -2.90
C PRO A 78 1.91 3.07 -3.03
N GLY A 79 1.47 3.56 -4.19
CA GLY A 79 1.36 5.00 -4.46
C GLY A 79 2.76 5.60 -4.58
N TYR A 80 3.00 6.75 -3.95
CA TYR A 80 4.32 7.38 -3.83
C TYR A 80 4.60 7.77 -2.37
N GLY A 81 5.87 7.98 -2.01
CA GLY A 81 6.28 8.14 -0.62
C GLY A 81 6.03 6.87 0.20
N PHE A 82 6.06 6.98 1.54
CA PHE A 82 5.89 5.85 2.47
C PHE A 82 6.76 4.64 2.10
N LEU A 83 6.15 3.55 1.66
CA LEU A 83 6.80 2.28 1.34
C LEU A 83 6.99 2.06 -0.18
N SER A 84 6.68 3.04 -1.02
CA SER A 84 6.78 2.88 -2.49
C SER A 84 8.19 2.62 -3.02
N GLU A 85 9.21 3.08 -2.31
CA GLU A 85 10.63 2.90 -2.65
C GLU A 85 11.33 1.92 -1.69
N ARG A 86 10.55 1.14 -0.93
CA ARG A 86 11.06 0.17 0.04
C ARG A 86 11.11 -1.21 -0.58
N GLY A 87 12.30 -1.65 -0.99
CA GLY A 87 12.51 -2.98 -1.59
C GLY A 87 12.10 -4.12 -0.66
N ASP A 88 12.26 -3.94 0.65
CA ASP A 88 11.82 -4.88 1.69
C ASP A 88 10.29 -4.97 1.78
N PHE A 89 9.57 -3.87 1.57
CA PHE A 89 8.10 -3.91 1.46
C PHE A 89 7.64 -4.66 0.22
N ALA A 90 8.23 -4.35 -0.95
CA ALA A 90 7.91 -5.05 -2.19
C ALA A 90 8.18 -6.56 -2.08
N GLN A 91 9.29 -6.95 -1.44
CA GLN A 91 9.62 -8.34 -1.18
C GLN A 91 8.58 -8.99 -0.24
N ALA A 92 8.23 -8.34 0.87
CA ALA A 92 7.23 -8.86 1.81
C ALA A 92 5.84 -9.07 1.17
N VAL A 93 5.44 -8.19 0.24
CA VAL A 93 4.20 -8.35 -0.53
C VAL A 93 4.25 -9.61 -1.40
N ILE A 94 5.36 -9.81 -2.12
CA ILE A 94 5.56 -10.96 -2.99
C ILE A 94 5.67 -12.26 -2.19
N ASP A 95 6.38 -12.25 -1.07
CA ASP A 95 6.55 -13.41 -0.18
C ASP A 95 5.21 -13.85 0.42
N ALA A 96 4.27 -12.91 0.62
CA ALA A 96 2.89 -13.20 1.03
C ALA A 96 2.00 -13.75 -0.12
N GLY A 97 2.55 -13.96 -1.32
CA GLY A 97 1.80 -14.43 -2.49
C GLY A 97 0.96 -13.34 -3.16
N ILE A 98 1.20 -12.06 -2.85
CA ILE A 98 0.43 -10.92 -3.33
C ILE A 98 1.25 -10.19 -4.42
N ARG A 99 0.58 -9.67 -5.45
CA ARG A 99 1.28 -8.93 -6.51
C ARG A 99 1.65 -7.53 -6.03
N PHE A 100 2.91 -7.14 -6.18
CA PHE A 100 3.33 -5.75 -5.98
C PHE A 100 3.16 -4.95 -7.28
N VAL A 101 2.40 -3.85 -7.24
CA VAL A 101 2.23 -2.96 -8.41
C VAL A 101 3.38 -1.95 -8.45
N GLY A 102 4.48 -2.37 -9.06
CA GLY A 102 5.70 -1.58 -9.19
C GLY A 102 6.85 -2.40 -9.76
N PRO A 103 8.08 -1.86 -9.75
CA PRO A 103 9.27 -2.59 -10.16
C PRO A 103 9.59 -3.73 -9.18
N THR A 104 10.48 -4.64 -9.61
CA THR A 104 10.91 -5.77 -8.76
C THR A 104 11.65 -5.28 -7.50
N PRO A 105 11.62 -6.02 -6.37
CA PRO A 105 12.36 -5.67 -5.16
C PRO A 105 13.83 -5.37 -5.44
N LYS A 106 14.47 -6.21 -6.28
CA LYS A 106 15.85 -6.02 -6.73
C LYS A 106 16.06 -4.66 -7.40
N ALA A 107 15.19 -4.28 -8.32
CA ALA A 107 15.28 -2.98 -9.00
C ALA A 107 15.10 -1.82 -8.01
N ILE A 108 14.18 -1.94 -7.03
CA ILE A 108 13.99 -0.92 -5.99
C ILE A 108 15.24 -0.75 -5.14
N PHE A 109 15.86 -1.85 -4.69
CA PHE A 109 17.12 -1.78 -3.94
C PHE A 109 18.24 -1.10 -4.73
N GLN A 110 18.35 -1.40 -6.03
CA GLN A 110 19.35 -0.78 -6.90
C GLN A 110 19.12 0.72 -7.10
N MET A 111 17.86 1.17 -7.23
CA MET A 111 17.53 2.59 -7.36
C MET A 111 17.71 3.38 -6.06
N GLY A 112 17.51 2.74 -4.91
CA GLY A 112 17.69 3.37 -3.59
C GLY A 112 19.16 3.61 -3.22
N ASP A 113 20.08 2.84 -3.80
CA ASP A 113 21.51 3.03 -3.65
C ASP A 113 22.01 4.11 -4.62
N LYS A 114 22.10 5.35 -4.11
CA LYS A 114 22.56 6.53 -4.87
C LYS A 114 23.99 6.40 -5.41
N VAL A 115 24.78 5.45 -4.92
CA VAL A 115 26.13 5.16 -5.43
C VAL A 115 26.07 4.12 -6.55
N ALA A 116 25.22 3.11 -6.43
CA ALA A 116 25.03 2.08 -7.46
C ALA A 116 24.15 2.51 -8.65
N ALA A 117 23.34 3.57 -8.48
CA ALA A 117 22.48 4.13 -9.53
C ALA A 117 23.20 5.09 -10.50
N ARG A 118 24.53 5.22 -10.40
CA ARG A 118 25.36 6.15 -11.18
C ARG A 118 26.09 5.47 -12.33
#